data_AF-A0A9E4FXV0-F1
#
_entry.id   AF-A0A9E4FXV0-F1
#
_cell.length_a   1.000
_cell.length_b   1.000
_cell.length_c   1.000
_cell.angle_alpha   90.00
_cell.angle_beta   90.00
_cell.angle_gamma   90.00
#
_symmetry.space_group_name_H-M   'P 1'
#
loop_
_entity.id
_entity.type
_entity.pdbx_description
1 polymer ?
#
loop_
_entity_poly.entity_id
_entity_poly.type
_entity_poly.pdbx_seq_one_letter_code
_entity_poly.pdbx_strand_id
1 'polypeptide(L)'
;SAVRWHNWYNAPKTWAKVLEIDPVGSHASWMENYPWTRLEGVALPAERKALFDLDKLALLTPRQTREQLVDGNMGGYYQRSDADMMAIWQVAVAETRDLLEGDWS
;
A
#
# COMPACT_ATOMS: atom_id res chain seq x y z
N SER A 1 -3.40 12.15 29.21
CA SER A 1 -3.78 11.18 28.16
C SER A 1 -2.77 11.29 27.04
N ALA A 2 -2.27 10.17 26.52
CA ALA A 2 -1.44 10.15 25.32
C ALA A 2 -2.33 9.90 24.09
N VAL A 3 -1.99 10.52 22.97
CA VAL A 3 -2.61 10.20 21.68
C VAL A 3 -2.05 8.85 21.22
N ARG A 4 -2.94 7.95 20.79
CA ARG A 4 -2.55 6.68 20.16
C ARG A 4 -2.74 6.80 18.66
N TRP A 5 -1.77 6.28 17.90
CA TRP A 5 -1.75 6.34 16.45
C TRP A 5 -1.53 4.93 15.88
N HIS A 6 -2.32 4.56 14.87
CA HIS A 6 -2.23 3.25 14.21
C HIS A 6 -2.29 3.45 12.69
N ASN A 7 -1.22 3.04 12.01
CA ASN A 7 -1.17 3.01 10.55
C ASN A 7 -1.54 1.60 10.08
N TRP A 8 -2.81 1.38 9.77
CA TRP A 8 -3.29 0.02 9.44
C TRP A 8 -2.56 -0.59 8.24
N TYR A 9 -2.27 0.21 7.20
CA TYR A 9 -1.74 -0.27 5.92
C TYR A 9 -0.31 -0.82 6.00
N ASN A 10 0.46 -0.43 7.02
CA ASN A 10 1.82 -0.92 7.25
C ASN A 10 2.00 -1.54 8.64
N ALA A 11 0.90 -1.90 9.31
CA ALA A 11 0.96 -2.69 10.52
C ALA A 11 1.64 -4.06 10.25
N PRO A 12 2.34 -4.67 11.22
CA PRO A 12 3.25 -5.78 10.95
C PRO A 12 2.66 -6.96 10.17
N LYS A 13 1.48 -7.46 10.57
CA LYS A 13 0.82 -8.58 9.87
C LYS A 13 0.31 -8.13 8.50
N THR A 14 -0.27 -6.93 8.43
CA THR A 14 -0.79 -6.35 7.18
C THR A 14 0.31 -6.17 6.15
N TRP A 15 1.44 -5.58 6.54
CA TRP A 15 2.58 -5.36 5.67
C TRP A 15 3.26 -6.67 5.24
N ALA A 16 3.36 -7.65 6.13
CA ALA A 16 3.82 -8.98 5.77
C ALA A 16 2.94 -9.61 4.68
N LYS A 17 1.61 -9.43 4.76
CA LYS A 17 0.69 -9.94 3.73
C LYS A 17 0.85 -9.21 2.40
N VAL A 18 1.09 -7.90 2.42
CA VAL A 18 1.41 -7.13 1.21
C VAL A 18 2.66 -7.68 0.51
N LEU A 19 3.75 -7.85 1.26
CA LEU A 19 5.02 -8.35 0.74
C LEU A 19 4.94 -9.81 0.24
N GLU A 20 4.08 -10.62 0.85
CA GLU A 20 3.78 -11.99 0.38
C GLU A 20 3.15 -11.97 -1.02
N ILE A 21 2.23 -11.03 -1.28
CA ILE A 21 1.47 -10.93 -2.54
C ILE A 21 2.29 -10.25 -3.66
N ASP A 22 2.99 -9.18 -3.31
CA ASP A 22 3.86 -8.44 -4.21
C ASP A 22 5.06 -7.87 -3.42
N PRO A 23 6.25 -8.50 -3.51
CA PRO A 23 7.43 -8.03 -2.77
C PRO A 23 7.95 -6.67 -3.25
N VAL A 24 7.40 -6.14 -4.35
CA VAL A 24 7.74 -4.83 -4.93
C VAL A 24 6.61 -3.81 -4.71
N GLY A 25 5.49 -4.22 -4.09
CA GLY A 25 4.36 -3.35 -3.77
C GLY A 25 4.80 -2.18 -2.88
N SER A 26 4.45 -0.96 -3.27
CA SER A 26 4.93 0.26 -2.61
C SER A 26 3.90 1.41 -2.72
N HIS A 27 4.34 2.67 -2.62
CA HIS A 27 3.46 3.83 -2.66
C HIS A 27 2.74 4.01 -4.00
N ALA A 28 1.46 4.42 -3.93
CA ALA A 28 0.57 4.63 -5.09
C ALA A 28 0.50 3.43 -6.05
N SER A 29 0.74 2.24 -5.52
CA SER A 29 0.52 0.96 -6.19
C SER A 29 -0.88 0.43 -5.87
N TRP A 30 -1.13 -0.83 -6.20
CA TRP A 30 -2.38 -1.56 -5.98
C TRP A 30 -2.88 -1.64 -4.53
N MET A 31 -2.05 -1.38 -3.53
CA MET A 31 -2.32 -1.65 -2.10
C MET A 31 -3.60 -1.00 -1.55
N GLU A 32 -4.05 0.10 -2.14
CA GLU A 32 -5.27 0.83 -1.75
C GLU A 32 -6.39 0.71 -2.81
N ASN A 33 -6.16 -0.07 -3.88
CA ASN A 33 -7.07 -0.26 -5.01
C ASN A 33 -8.09 -1.40 -4.79
N TYR A 34 -8.83 -1.30 -3.69
CA TYR A 34 -9.90 -2.23 -3.32
C TYR A 34 -11.07 -2.21 -4.32
N PRO A 35 -11.88 -3.28 -4.38
CA PRO A 35 -13.04 -3.33 -5.28
C PRO A 35 -13.98 -2.11 -5.15
N TRP A 36 -14.13 -1.56 -3.95
CA TRP A 36 -14.96 -0.39 -3.66
C TRP A 36 -14.26 0.96 -3.87
N THR A 37 -12.95 1.00 -4.15
CA THR A 37 -12.21 2.23 -4.48
C THR A 37 -11.89 2.35 -5.97
N ARG A 38 -12.15 1.30 -6.76
CA ARG A 38 -11.91 1.29 -8.21
C ARG A 38 -12.87 2.20 -8.95
N LEU A 39 -12.36 2.83 -10.00
CA LEU A 39 -13.12 3.70 -10.88
C LEU A 39 -13.69 2.90 -12.06
N GLU A 40 -14.99 3.01 -12.28
CA GLU A 40 -15.66 2.36 -13.42
C GLU A 40 -15.09 2.88 -14.75
N GLY A 41 -14.85 1.96 -15.69
CA GLY A 41 -14.35 2.29 -17.04
C GLY A 41 -12.88 2.70 -17.11
N VAL A 42 -12.14 2.74 -16.00
CA VAL A 42 -10.71 3.04 -15.98
C VAL A 42 -9.89 1.77 -16.12
N ALA A 43 -9.14 1.65 -17.22
CA ALA A 43 -8.15 0.61 -17.40
C ALA A 43 -6.80 1.06 -16.81
N LEU A 44 -6.20 0.20 -16.00
CA LEU A 44 -4.85 0.41 -15.44
C LEU A 44 -3.82 -0.43 -16.22
N PRO A 45 -2.54 -0.02 -16.25
CA PRO A 45 -1.48 -0.83 -16.86
C PRO A 45 -1.41 -2.23 -16.21
N ALA A 46 -1.20 -3.25 -17.04
CA ALA A 46 -1.09 -4.63 -16.57
C ALA A 46 0.34 -4.97 -16.11
N GLU A 47 1.32 -4.14 -16.51
CA GLU A 47 2.73 -4.33 -16.21
C GLU A 47 3.06 -3.95 -14.78
N ARG A 48 4.04 -4.66 -14.20
CA ARG A 48 4.63 -4.30 -12.91
C ARG A 48 5.67 -3.21 -13.11
N LYS A 49 5.54 -2.09 -12.39
CA LYS A 49 6.58 -1.05 -12.32
C LYS A 49 7.73 -1.52 -11.43
N ALA A 50 8.97 -1.30 -11.86
CA ALA A 50 10.13 -1.56 -11.02
C ALA A 50 10.12 -0.63 -9.79
N LEU A 51 10.65 -1.12 -8.66
CA LEU A 51 10.82 -0.27 -7.47
C LEU A 51 11.77 0.87 -7.80
N PHE A 52 11.31 2.09 -7.55
CA PHE A 52 12.13 3.29 -7.63
C PHE A 52 13.19 3.25 -6.52
N ASP A 53 14.39 3.73 -6.84
CA ASP A 53 15.48 3.84 -5.87
C ASP A 53 15.07 4.77 -4.72
N LEU A 54 14.80 4.18 -3.55
CA LEU A 54 14.30 4.89 -2.38
C LEU A 54 15.37 5.78 -1.74
N ASP A 55 16.65 5.41 -1.86
CA ASP A 55 17.77 6.24 -1.39
C ASP A 55 17.88 7.50 -2.25
N LYS A 56 17.73 7.35 -3.57
CA LYS A 56 17.62 8.51 -4.48
C LYS A 56 16.40 9.35 -4.16
N LEU A 57 15.24 8.73 -3.93
CA LEU A 57 13.97 9.44 -3.66
C LEU A 57 14.08 10.35 -2.43
N ALA A 58 14.74 9.89 -1.37
CA ALA A 58 14.93 10.66 -0.13
C ALA A 58 15.71 11.97 -0.33
N LEU A 59 16.46 12.09 -1.44
CA LEU A 59 17.27 13.26 -1.77
C LEU A 59 16.55 14.24 -2.71
N LEU A 60 15.39 13.88 -3.25
CA LEU A 60 14.66 14.70 -4.23
C LEU A 60 13.77 15.74 -3.56
N THR A 61 13.69 16.93 -4.17
CA THR A 61 12.63 17.90 -3.84
C THR A 61 11.26 17.37 -4.31
N PRO A 62 10.14 17.93 -3.80
CA PRO A 62 8.80 17.56 -4.28
C PRO A 62 8.61 17.75 -5.79
N ARG A 63 9.22 18.80 -6.37
CA ARG A 63 9.18 19.05 -7.81
C ARG A 63 9.91 17.94 -8.57
N GLN A 64 11.13 17.61 -8.17
CA GLN A 64 11.92 16.55 -8.80
C GLN A 64 11.24 15.18 -8.63
N THR A 65 10.64 14.91 -7.47
CA THR A 65 9.89 13.68 -7.21
C THR A 65 8.74 13.54 -8.21
N ARG A 66 7.97 14.61 -8.43
CA ARG A 66 6.88 14.64 -9.42
C ARG A 66 7.38 14.38 -10.83
N GLU A 67 8.48 15.03 -11.21
CA GLU A 67 9.10 14.87 -12.54
C GLU A 67 9.62 13.43 -12.77
N GLN A 68 10.09 12.75 -11.72
CA GLN A 68 10.65 11.40 -11.81
C GLN A 68 9.60 10.29 -11.73
N LEU A 69 8.63 10.38 -10.81
CA LEU A 69 7.63 9.32 -10.59
C LEU A 69 6.43 9.44 -11.54
N VAL A 70 6.15 10.64 -12.05
CA VAL A 70 5.06 10.98 -12.98
C VAL A 70 3.67 10.67 -12.43
N ASP A 71 3.28 9.40 -12.45
CA ASP A 71 2.02 8.88 -11.89
C ASP A 71 2.06 8.72 -10.36
N GLY A 72 3.24 8.85 -9.75
CA GLY A 72 3.44 8.73 -8.31
C GLY A 72 3.67 7.30 -7.81
N ASN A 73 3.43 6.28 -8.63
CA ASN A 73 3.67 4.88 -8.28
C ASN A 73 5.18 4.63 -8.15
N MET A 74 5.61 4.18 -6.98
CA MET A 74 7.02 3.91 -6.68
C MET A 74 7.45 2.48 -7.03
N GLY A 75 6.54 1.59 -7.42
CA GLY A 75 6.84 0.19 -7.71
C GLY A 75 5.68 -0.76 -7.41
N GLY A 76 5.65 -1.88 -8.13
CA GLY A 76 4.60 -2.89 -8.04
C GLY A 76 3.55 -2.76 -9.14
N TYR A 77 2.51 -3.58 -9.06
CA TYR A 77 1.37 -3.51 -9.98
C TYR A 77 0.46 -2.32 -9.65
N TYR A 78 -0.33 -1.87 -10.62
CA TYR A 78 -1.36 -0.84 -10.39
C TYR A 78 -2.65 -1.42 -9.80
N GLN A 79 -2.91 -2.71 -10.04
CA GLN A 79 -4.06 -3.42 -9.54
C GLN A 79 -3.72 -4.89 -9.27
N ARG A 80 -4.37 -5.46 -8.26
CA ARG A 80 -4.36 -6.91 -7.98
C ARG A 80 -5.77 -7.48 -8.04
N SER A 81 -5.88 -8.80 -7.99
CA SER A 81 -7.18 -9.48 -7.98
C SER A 81 -8.00 -9.08 -6.74
N ASP A 82 -9.32 -9.18 -6.83
CA ASP A 82 -10.20 -8.94 -5.67
C ASP A 82 -9.87 -9.91 -4.53
N ALA A 83 -9.46 -11.14 -4.85
CA ALA A 83 -9.02 -12.12 -3.87
C ALA A 83 -7.79 -11.64 -3.09
N ASP A 84 -6.78 -11.10 -3.77
CA ASP A 84 -5.59 -10.53 -3.12
C ASP A 84 -5.95 -9.32 -2.24
N MET A 85 -6.80 -8.42 -2.76
CA MET A 85 -7.26 -7.26 -2.00
C MET A 85 -8.01 -7.68 -0.73
N MET A 86 -8.91 -8.67 -0.85
CA MET A 86 -9.68 -9.17 0.28
C MET A 86 -8.80 -9.91 1.29
N ALA A 87 -7.74 -10.60 0.85
CA ALA A 87 -6.80 -11.26 1.75
C ALA A 87 -6.06 -10.25 2.65
N ILE A 88 -5.60 -9.12 2.11
CA ILE A 88 -5.00 -8.05 2.92
C ILE A 88 -6.04 -7.40 3.83
N TRP A 89 -7.23 -7.11 3.31
CA TRP A 89 -8.30 -6.49 4.10
C TRP A 89 -8.63 -7.31 5.34
N GLN A 90 -8.75 -8.63 5.20
CA GLN A 90 -9.03 -9.53 6.32
C GLN A 90 -7.92 -9.46 7.38
N VAL A 91 -6.65 -9.47 6.97
CA VAL A 91 -5.51 -9.34 7.89
C VAL A 91 -5.51 -7.98 8.59
N ALA A 92 -5.72 -6.89 7.85
CA ALA A 92 -5.74 -5.53 8.38
C ALA A 92 -6.86 -5.33 9.41
N VAL A 93 -8.06 -5.84 9.12
CA VAL A 93 -9.19 -5.79 10.06
C VAL A 93 -8.88 -6.63 11.30
N ALA A 94 -8.42 -7.86 11.14
CA ALA A 94 -8.11 -8.73 12.28
C ALA A 94 -7.02 -8.12 13.18
N GLU A 95 -5.91 -7.66 12.60
CA GLU A 95 -4.82 -7.02 13.34
C GLU A 95 -5.28 -5.75 14.07
N THR A 96 -6.11 -4.92 13.41
CA THR A 96 -6.63 -3.71 14.04
C THR A 96 -7.60 -4.04 15.17
N ARG A 97 -8.43 -5.08 15.03
CA ARG A 97 -9.33 -5.54 16.09
C ARG A 97 -8.57 -6.10 17.29
N ASP A 98 -7.53 -6.92 17.06
CA ASP A 98 -6.65 -7.43 18.12
C ASP A 98 -6.08 -6.27 18.96
N LEU A 99 -5.69 -5.18 18.31
CA LEU A 99 -5.19 -3.98 18.99
C LEU A 99 -6.28 -3.25 19.77
N LEU A 100 -7.49 -3.12 19.23
CA LEU A 100 -8.59 -2.41 19.88
C LEU A 100 -9.19 -3.18 21.06
N GLU A 101 -9.26 -4.51 20.95
CA GLU A 101 -9.87 -5.39 21.95
C GLU A 101 -8.86 -5.86 23.01
N GLY A 102 -7.56 -5.84 22.70
CA GLY A 102 -6.49 -6.16 23.62
C GLY A 102 -5.98 -4.97 24.45
N ASP A 103 -4.86 -5.18 25.14
CA ASP A 103 -4.14 -4.12 25.84
C ASP A 103 -3.42 -3.23 24.83
N TRP A 104 -4.17 -2.30 24.23
CA TRP A 104 -3.56 -1.14 23.60
C TRP A 104 -2.87 -0.37 24.72
N SER A 105 -1.53 -0.35 24.74
CA SER A 105 -0.72 0.36 25.72
C SER A 105 0.16 1.39 25.03
#